data_AF-A0A0F9ZHP5-F1
#
_entry.id   AF-A0A0F9ZHP5-F1
#
_cell.length_a   1.000
_cell.length_b   1.000
_cell.length_c   1.000
_cell.angle_alpha   90.00
_cell.angle_beta   90.00
_cell.angle_gamma   90.00
#
_symmetry.space_group_name_H-M   'P 1'
#
loop_
_entity.id
_entity.type
_entity.pdbx_description
1 polymer ?
#
loop_
_entity_poly.entity_id
_entity_poly.type
_entity_poly.pdbx_seq_one_letter_code
_entity_poly.pdbx_strand_id
1 'polypeptide(L)'
;MKTKVKNTSVSRFAEVVVGQKEVGLAIAKNEAELSLMQKKLKNDGFCKVETVSDIFKSPKVFFVVKETMDKDFYDVMVQYPSGQVEIFDKQVMRQQIFLPDYDNSAVICIVEINSLNTLKKRGFNLLSIVGPAFQY
;
A
#
# COMPACT_ATOMS: atom_id res chain seq x y z
N MET A 1 -14.08 10.96 -10.93
CA MET A 1 -15.00 9.82 -11.13
C MET A 1 -14.35 8.60 -10.50
N LYS A 2 -14.89 8.02 -9.41
CA LYS A 2 -14.29 6.83 -8.77
C LYS A 2 -14.82 5.58 -9.45
N THR A 3 -14.01 4.95 -10.30
CA THR A 3 -14.40 3.78 -11.09
C THR A 3 -14.52 2.55 -10.18
N LYS A 4 -15.75 2.12 -9.92
CA LYS A 4 -16.03 0.86 -9.19
C LYS A 4 -15.93 -0.29 -10.18
N VAL A 5 -14.79 -0.97 -10.21
CA VAL A 5 -14.56 -2.09 -11.14
C VAL A 5 -15.23 -3.35 -10.57
N LYS A 6 -16.35 -3.78 -11.18
CA LYS A 6 -17.03 -5.06 -10.91
C LYS A 6 -16.23 -6.19 -11.57
N ASN A 7 -15.91 -7.24 -10.81
CA ASN A 7 -15.19 -8.47 -11.24
C ASN A 7 -13.68 -8.34 -11.58
N THR A 8 -12.98 -7.42 -10.93
CA THR A 8 -11.51 -7.33 -11.02
C THR A 8 -10.86 -8.28 -10.02
N SER A 9 -9.97 -9.15 -10.47
CA SER A 9 -9.06 -9.85 -9.56
C SER A 9 -8.07 -8.84 -8.95
N VAL A 10 -7.51 -9.15 -7.78
CA VAL A 10 -6.43 -8.34 -7.20
C VAL A 10 -5.23 -8.21 -8.15
N SER A 11 -4.99 -9.20 -9.02
CA SER A 11 -3.94 -9.14 -10.05
C SER A 11 -4.22 -8.06 -11.08
N ARG A 12 -5.47 -7.96 -11.57
CA ARG A 12 -5.85 -6.89 -12.49
C ARG A 12 -5.84 -5.51 -11.81
N PHE A 13 -6.14 -5.46 -10.51
CA PHE A 13 -5.90 -4.24 -9.73
C PHE A 13 -4.41 -3.89 -9.64
N ALA A 14 -3.55 -4.87 -9.39
CA ALA A 14 -2.11 -4.66 -9.32
C ALA A 14 -1.54 -4.13 -10.65
N GLU A 15 -2.01 -4.62 -11.78
CA GLU A 15 -1.68 -4.10 -13.12
C GLU A 15 -2.07 -2.62 -13.28
N VAL A 16 -3.18 -2.17 -12.69
CA VAL A 16 -3.59 -0.76 -12.72
C VAL A 16 -2.69 0.11 -11.85
N VAL A 17 -2.18 -0.43 -10.75
CA VAL A 17 -1.34 0.30 -9.78
C VAL A 17 0.10 0.46 -10.27
N VAL A 18 0.63 -0.48 -11.06
CA VAL A 18 1.95 -0.32 -11.71
C VAL A 18 1.94 0.94 -12.58
N GLY A 19 2.98 1.76 -12.49
CA GLY A 19 3.02 3.02 -13.24
C GLY A 19 2.40 4.21 -12.51
N GLN A 20 1.67 3.98 -11.41
CA GLN A 20 0.93 5.05 -10.74
C GLN A 20 1.81 5.81 -9.74
N LYS A 21 1.54 7.12 -9.66
CA LYS A 21 2.14 8.02 -8.67
C LYS A 21 1.46 7.94 -7.31
N GLU A 22 0.40 7.16 -7.18
CA GLU A 22 -0.36 7.02 -5.94
C GLU A 22 -0.28 5.58 -5.42
N VAL A 23 -0.27 5.43 -4.09
CA VAL A 23 -0.34 4.11 -3.47
C VAL A 23 -1.72 3.50 -3.75
N GLY A 24 -1.74 2.24 -4.19
CA GLY A 24 -2.98 1.48 -4.35
C GLY A 24 -3.50 0.98 -3.00
N LEU A 25 -4.81 0.98 -2.80
CA LEU A 25 -5.46 0.40 -1.61
C LEU A 25 -6.29 -0.84 -1.96
N ALA A 26 -5.92 -1.99 -1.41
CA ALA A 26 -6.70 -3.22 -1.48
C ALA A 26 -7.39 -3.50 -0.13
N ILE A 27 -8.71 -3.66 -0.15
CA ILE A 27 -9.54 -3.84 1.05
C ILE A 27 -10.11 -5.25 1.06
N ALA A 28 -9.70 -6.04 2.05
CA ALA A 28 -10.25 -7.37 2.30
C ALA A 28 -11.41 -7.31 3.29
N LYS A 29 -12.42 -8.16 3.13
CA LYS A 29 -13.55 -8.25 4.08
C LYS A 29 -13.19 -9.01 5.36
N ASN A 30 -12.22 -9.91 5.29
CA ASN A 30 -11.80 -10.78 6.38
C ASN A 30 -10.37 -11.30 6.16
N GLU A 31 -9.82 -12.00 7.15
CA GLU A 31 -8.47 -12.54 7.14
C GLU A 31 -8.20 -13.55 6.00
N ALA A 32 -9.22 -14.33 5.60
CA ALA A 32 -9.09 -15.30 4.53
C ALA A 32 -8.89 -14.61 3.16
N GLU A 33 -9.68 -13.57 2.89
CA GLU A 33 -9.51 -12.73 1.70
C GLU A 33 -8.17 -11.97 1.74
N LEU A 34 -7.78 -11.46 2.90
CA LEU A 34 -6.50 -10.77 3.10
C LEU A 34 -5.31 -11.70 2.79
N SER A 35 -5.35 -12.94 3.28
CA SER A 35 -4.35 -13.97 2.98
C SER A 35 -4.33 -14.32 1.48
N LEU A 36 -5.50 -14.43 0.85
CA LEU A 36 -5.61 -14.71 -0.58
C LEU A 36 -5.03 -13.58 -1.44
N MET A 37 -5.29 -12.32 -1.08
CA MET A 37 -4.70 -11.16 -1.76
C MET A 37 -3.17 -11.18 -1.68
N GLN A 38 -2.62 -11.38 -0.49
CA GLN A 38 -1.17 -11.46 -0.29
C GLN A 38 -0.55 -12.56 -1.16
N LYS A 39 -1.18 -13.75 -1.21
CA LYS A 39 -0.71 -14.85 -2.04
C LYS A 39 -0.71 -14.48 -3.53
N LYS A 40 -1.77 -13.86 -4.01
CA LYS A 40 -1.89 -13.43 -5.42
C LYS A 40 -0.85 -12.37 -5.78
N LEU A 41 -0.69 -11.33 -4.95
CA LEU A 41 0.32 -10.29 -5.17
C LEU A 41 1.75 -10.87 -5.17
N LYS A 42 2.07 -11.81 -4.28
CA LYS A 42 3.35 -12.53 -4.31
C LYS A 42 3.56 -13.29 -5.63
N ASN A 43 2.53 -13.98 -6.12
CA ASN A 43 2.58 -14.67 -7.41
C ASN A 43 2.77 -13.69 -8.58
N ASP A 44 2.26 -12.47 -8.45
CA ASP A 44 2.40 -11.39 -9.43
C ASP A 44 3.73 -10.62 -9.29
N GLY A 45 4.66 -11.12 -8.46
CA GLY A 45 6.02 -10.59 -8.30
C GLY A 45 6.16 -9.45 -7.30
N PHE A 46 5.13 -9.16 -6.49
CA PHE A 46 5.24 -8.17 -5.43
C PHE A 46 5.91 -8.75 -4.18
N CYS A 47 6.78 -7.95 -3.56
CA CYS A 47 7.41 -8.28 -2.28
C CYS A 47 6.58 -7.75 -1.11
N LYS A 48 6.35 -8.60 -0.09
CA LYS A 48 5.79 -8.12 1.18
C LYS A 48 6.83 -7.29 1.90
N VAL A 49 6.46 -6.12 2.39
CA VAL A 49 7.30 -5.29 3.26
C VAL A 49 6.74 -5.31 4.68
N GLU A 50 7.62 -5.52 5.65
CA GLU A 50 7.26 -5.54 7.08
C GLU A 50 7.64 -4.21 7.76
N THR A 51 8.70 -3.57 7.25
CA THR A 51 9.15 -2.24 7.70
C THR A 51 9.09 -1.25 6.55
N VAL A 52 9.02 0.05 6.88
CA VAL A 52 8.95 1.09 5.85
C VAL A 52 10.22 1.15 5.01
N SER A 53 11.40 0.89 5.60
CA SER A 53 12.67 0.82 4.88
C SER A 53 12.72 -0.30 3.83
N ASP A 54 11.90 -1.35 3.98
CA ASP A 54 11.84 -2.44 3.00
C ASP A 54 11.19 -2.00 1.68
N ILE A 55 10.44 -0.89 1.67
CA ILE A 55 9.83 -0.33 0.45
C ILE A 55 10.90 -0.02 -0.61
N PHE A 56 12.12 0.31 -0.19
CA PHE A 56 13.22 0.66 -1.09
C PHE A 56 13.91 -0.54 -1.73
N LYS A 57 13.60 -1.76 -1.28
CA LYS A 57 14.32 -2.97 -1.69
C LYS A 57 13.76 -3.59 -2.97
N SER A 58 12.56 -3.21 -3.39
CA SER A 58 11.91 -3.77 -4.57
C SER A 58 11.04 -2.72 -5.25
N PRO A 59 10.96 -2.69 -6.59
CA PRO A 59 10.07 -1.79 -7.31
C PRO A 59 8.59 -2.11 -7.06
N LYS A 60 8.24 -3.38 -6.81
CA LYS A 60 6.86 -3.81 -6.59
C LYS A 60 6.71 -4.34 -5.18
N VAL A 61 6.01 -3.59 -4.33
CA VAL A 61 5.86 -3.91 -2.91
C VAL A 61 4.42 -3.84 -2.46
N PHE A 62 4.10 -4.63 -1.44
CA PHE A 62 2.87 -4.47 -0.68
C PHE A 62 3.13 -4.55 0.81
N PHE A 63 2.34 -3.81 1.59
CA PHE A 63 2.31 -3.93 3.04
C PHE A 63 0.90 -4.18 3.54
N VAL A 64 0.82 -4.84 4.70
CA VAL A 64 -0.46 -5.09 5.37
C VAL A 64 -0.58 -4.12 6.52
N VAL A 65 -1.60 -3.27 6.46
CA VAL A 65 -1.95 -2.36 7.53
C VAL A 65 -2.93 -3.04 8.49
N LYS A 66 -2.61 -2.96 9.78
CA LYS A 66 -3.48 -3.38 10.88
C LYS A 66 -3.98 -2.16 11.66
N GLU A 67 -4.85 -2.39 12.64
CA GLU A 67 -5.38 -1.36 13.53
C GLU A 67 -4.29 -0.51 14.19
N THR A 68 -3.11 -1.09 14.47
CA THR A 68 -1.93 -0.44 15.06
C THR A 68 -0.89 -0.03 14.00
N MET A 69 -1.34 0.55 12.88
CA MET A 69 -0.45 1.05 11.83
C MET A 69 0.63 1.99 12.38
N ASP A 70 1.88 1.79 11.94
CA ASP A 70 2.94 2.77 12.19
C ASP A 70 2.66 4.03 11.36
N LYS A 71 2.84 5.21 11.98
CA LYS A 71 2.73 6.51 11.33
C LYS A 71 3.62 6.57 10.09
N ASP A 72 4.76 5.88 10.11
CA ASP A 72 5.72 5.90 9.02
C ASP A 72 5.11 5.37 7.71
N PHE A 73 4.25 4.33 7.75
CA PHE A 73 3.54 3.85 6.55
C PHE A 73 2.52 4.88 6.03
N TYR A 74 1.86 5.61 6.94
CA TYR A 74 0.96 6.69 6.56
C TYR A 74 1.72 7.83 5.86
N ASP A 75 2.85 8.23 6.43
CA ASP A 75 3.71 9.27 5.87
C ASP A 75 4.21 8.88 4.48
N VAL A 76 4.57 7.60 4.24
CA VAL A 76 4.88 7.12 2.89
C VAL A 76 3.70 7.31 1.95
N MET A 77 2.49 6.88 2.33
CA MET A 77 1.32 7.04 1.46
C MET A 77 1.03 8.50 1.11
N VAL A 78 1.23 9.42 2.05
CA VAL A 78 1.07 10.87 1.84
C VAL A 78 2.15 11.44 0.94
N GLN A 79 3.41 11.03 1.14
CA GLN A 79 4.56 11.57 0.41
C GLN A 79 4.74 10.94 -0.98
N TYR A 80 4.27 9.71 -1.19
CA TYR A 80 4.51 8.95 -2.41
C TYR A 80 4.15 9.71 -3.70
N PRO A 81 3.06 10.48 -3.79
CA PRO A 81 2.75 11.27 -5.00
C PRO A 81 3.71 12.43 -5.30
N SER A 82 4.55 12.84 -4.35
CA SER A 82 5.46 13.97 -4.52
C SER A 82 6.71 13.64 -5.35
N GLY A 83 6.98 12.37 -5.63
CA GLY A 83 8.25 11.94 -6.24
C GLY A 83 9.38 11.72 -5.26
N GLN A 84 9.19 12.08 -3.98
CA GLN A 84 10.18 11.93 -2.94
C GLN A 84 9.52 11.43 -1.66
N VAL A 85 10.03 10.32 -1.12
CA VAL A 85 9.58 9.75 0.14
C VAL A 85 10.73 9.81 1.13
N GLU A 86 10.54 10.56 2.20
CA GLU A 86 11.48 10.65 3.30
C GLU A 86 10.96 9.86 4.50
N ILE A 87 11.79 8.97 5.02
CA ILE A 87 11.46 8.15 6.19
C ILE A 87 12.61 8.21 7.20
N PHE A 88 12.27 8.03 8.48
CA PHE A 88 13.27 7.84 9.52
C PHE A 88 13.45 6.35 9.79
N ASP A 89 14.58 5.78 9.34
CA ASP A 89 14.91 4.40 9.63
C ASP A 89 15.37 4.27 11.09
N LYS A 90 14.48 3.75 11.92
CA LYS A 90 14.71 3.53 13.35
C LYS A 90 15.77 2.45 13.64
N GLN A 91 16.07 1.57 12.69
CA GLN A 91 17.10 0.53 12.88
C GLN A 91 18.51 1.12 12.80
N VAL A 92 18.73 2.01 11.83
CA VAL A 92 20.03 2.69 11.65
C VAL A 92 20.07 4.11 12.21
N MET A 93 18.96 4.59 12.77
CA MET A 93 18.78 5.92 13.36
C MET A 93 19.12 7.05 12.37
N ARG A 94 18.67 6.93 11.12
CA ARG A 94 18.97 7.89 10.03
C ARG A 94 17.77 8.14 9.13
N GLN A 95 17.72 9.35 8.56
CA GLN A 95 16.82 9.65 7.46
C GLN A 95 17.25 8.89 6.20
N GLN A 96 16.27 8.34 5.49
CA GLN A 96 16.42 7.77 4.16
C GLN A 96 15.47 8.49 3.22
N ILE A 97 16.00 8.84 2.04
CA ILE A 97 15.24 9.47 0.97
C ILE A 97 15.14 8.48 -0.17
N PHE A 98 13.94 8.32 -0.70
CA PHE A 98 13.64 7.46 -1.82
C PHE A 98 12.91 8.23 -2.90
N LEU A 99 13.35 7.99 -4.14
CA LEU A 99 12.75 8.55 -5.34
C LEU A 99 12.14 7.38 -6.11
N PRO A 100 10.81 7.19 -6.08
CA PRO A 100 10.18 6.09 -6.79
C PRO A 100 10.40 6.20 -8.31
N ASP A 101 10.89 5.14 -8.93
CA ASP A 101 10.85 5.00 -10.39
C ASP A 101 9.44 4.52 -10.79
N TYR A 102 8.55 5.48 -11.07
CA TYR A 102 7.14 5.16 -11.31
C TYR A 102 6.92 4.26 -12.51
N ASP A 103 7.79 4.27 -13.53
CA ASP A 103 7.56 3.53 -14.78
C ASP A 103 7.39 2.02 -14.54
N ASN A 104 8.06 1.49 -13.50
CA ASN A 104 8.04 0.07 -13.17
C ASN A 104 7.72 -0.23 -11.70
N SER A 105 7.47 0.79 -10.88
CA SER A 105 7.14 0.61 -9.46
C SER A 105 5.65 0.56 -9.17
N ALA A 106 5.33 -0.09 -8.06
CA ALA A 106 3.98 -0.19 -7.53
C ALA A 106 4.06 -0.38 -6.02
N VAL A 107 3.27 0.41 -5.30
CA VAL A 107 3.09 0.27 -3.85
C VAL A 107 1.62 -0.01 -3.58
N ILE A 108 1.33 -1.14 -2.92
CA ILE A 108 -0.03 -1.54 -2.55
C ILE A 108 -0.14 -1.66 -1.03
N CYS A 109 -1.05 -0.90 -0.45
CA CYS A 109 -1.52 -1.08 0.93
C CYS A 109 -2.67 -2.09 0.94
N ILE A 110 -2.57 -3.15 1.75
CA ILE A 110 -3.64 -4.11 2.00
C ILE A 110 -4.19 -3.89 3.40
N VAL A 111 -5.51 -3.85 3.57
CA VAL A 111 -6.15 -3.65 4.88
C VAL A 111 -7.44 -4.46 4.98
N GLU A 112 -7.77 -4.96 6.16
CA GLU A 112 -9.11 -5.50 6.43
C GLU A 112 -10.10 -4.35 6.64
N ILE A 113 -11.34 -4.50 6.17
CA ILE A 113 -12.39 -3.48 6.32
C ILE A 113 -12.61 -3.03 7.78
N ASN A 114 -12.52 -3.96 8.73
CA ASN A 114 -12.63 -3.64 10.16
C ASN A 114 -11.45 -2.77 10.63
N SER A 115 -10.23 -3.15 10.25
CA SER A 115 -9.03 -2.37 10.53
C SER A 115 -9.07 -0.97 9.91
N LEU A 116 -9.56 -0.86 8.67
CA LEU A 116 -9.73 0.42 7.98
C LEU A 116 -10.70 1.35 8.74
N ASN A 117 -11.81 0.80 9.23
CA ASN A 117 -12.77 1.55 10.03
C ASN A 117 -12.18 2.01 11.38
N THR A 118 -11.41 1.14 12.04
CA THR A 118 -10.70 1.48 13.28
C THR A 118 -9.69 2.60 13.05
N LEU A 119 -8.89 2.52 11.97
CA LEU A 119 -7.92 3.54 11.60
C LEU A 119 -8.57 4.90 11.31
N LYS A 120 -9.70 4.89 10.61
CA LYS A 120 -10.47 6.11 10.34
C LYS A 120 -10.90 6.80 11.64
N LYS A 121 -11.35 6.05 12.65
CA LYS A 121 -11.71 6.60 13.98
C LYS A 121 -10.50 7.17 14.72
N ARG A 122 -9.30 6.65 14.46
CA ARG A 122 -8.02 7.15 14.99
C ARG A 122 -7.45 8.35 14.21
N GLY A 123 -8.15 8.83 13.18
CA GLY A 123 -7.73 9.97 12.35
C GLY A 123 -6.95 9.59 11.09
N PHE A 124 -6.67 8.32 10.84
CA PHE A 124 -5.99 7.86 9.63
C PHE A 124 -7.00 7.62 8.51
N ASN A 125 -7.19 8.63 7.65
CA ASN A 125 -8.09 8.52 6.50
C ASN A 125 -7.34 7.98 5.27
N LEU A 126 -7.13 6.67 5.20
CA LEU A 126 -6.41 6.05 4.08
C LEU A 126 -7.08 6.34 2.73
N LEU A 127 -8.41 6.30 2.68
CA LEU A 127 -9.21 6.52 1.46
C LEU A 127 -9.08 7.94 0.86
N SER A 128 -8.53 8.90 1.58
CA SER A 128 -8.30 10.26 1.07
C SER A 128 -6.88 10.51 0.58
N ILE A 129 -5.94 9.60 0.84
CA ILE A 129 -4.52 9.78 0.51
C ILE A 129 -3.99 8.73 -0.48
N VAL A 130 -4.77 7.68 -0.73
CA VAL A 130 -4.47 6.64 -1.72
C VAL A 130 -5.18 6.92 -3.04
N GLY A 131 -4.65 6.33 -4.12
CA GLY A 131 -5.19 6.47 -5.46
C GLY A 131 -6.22 5.39 -5.79
N PRO A 132 -5.91 4.44 -6.67
CA PRO A 132 -6.79 3.32 -6.98
C PRO A 132 -7.16 2.52 -5.74
N ALA A 133 -8.46 2.29 -5.54
CA ALA A 133 -8.97 1.45 -4.47
C ALA A 133 -9.74 0.26 -5.03
N PHE A 134 -9.44 -0.92 -4.50
CA PHE A 134 -10.10 -2.18 -4.82
C PHE A 134 -10.62 -2.82 -3.54
N GLN A 135 -11.82 -3.37 -3.61
CA GLN A 135 -12.41 -4.14 -2.52
C GLN A 135 -12.80 -5.51 -3.08
N TYR A 136 -12.35 -6.57 -2.39
CA TYR A 136 -12.74 -7.95 -2.69
C TYR A 136 -14.19 -8.22 -2.30
#